data_AF-A0A433RKW8-F1
#
_entry.id   AF-A0A433RKW8-F1
#
_cell.length_a   1.000
_cell.length_b   1.000
_cell.length_c   1.000
_cell.angle_alpha   90.00
_cell.angle_beta   90.00
_cell.angle_gamma   90.00
#
_symmetry.space_group_name_H-M   'P 1'
#
loop_
_entity.id
_entity.type
_entity.pdbx_description
1 polymer ?
#
loop_
_entity_poly.entity_id
_entity_poly.type
_entity_poly.pdbx_seq_one_letter_code
_entity_poly.pdbx_strand_id
1 'polypeptide(L)' 'MRRMPLSTDTAVKLAKHLNVPLEHLMHMPQHILMQKLAEMAKAEQAAMQAEKNEDGAREKE' A
#
# COMPACT_ATOMS: atom_id res chain seq x y z
N MET A 1 -9.55 10.34 -22.47
CA MET A 1 -9.60 9.91 -21.05
C MET A 1 -8.22 10.09 -20.45
N ARG A 2 -8.07 10.93 -19.42
CA ARG A 2 -6.79 11.22 -18.76
C ARG A 2 -6.39 9.97 -17.96
N ARG A 3 -5.41 9.19 -18.46
CA ARG A 3 -4.87 8.03 -17.73
C ARG A 3 -4.39 8.55 -16.37
N MET A 4 -4.90 7.99 -15.28
CA MET A 4 -4.37 8.30 -13.95
C MET A 4 -2.86 8.03 -13.97
N PRO A 5 -2.01 8.96 -13.51
CA PRO A 5 -0.59 8.68 -13.35
C PRO A 5 -0.45 7.80 -12.11
N LEU A 6 -0.56 6.48 -12.26
CA LEU A 6 0.08 5.61 -11.29
C LEU A 6 1.57 5.94 -11.40
N SER A 7 2.10 6.64 -10.39
CA SER A 7 3.51 6.98 -10.39
C SER A 7 4.35 5.70 -10.42
N THR A 8 5.52 5.76 -11.06
CA THR A 8 6.44 4.62 -11.09
C THR A 8 6.81 4.16 -9.68
N ASP A 9 6.90 5.10 -8.75
CA ASP A 9 7.17 4.83 -7.34
C ASP A 9 6.04 4.02 -6.66
N THR A 10 4.77 4.43 -6.87
CA THR A 10 3.62 3.69 -6.35
C THR A 10 3.53 2.30 -6.97
N ALA A 11 3.82 2.17 -8.27
CA ALA A 11 3.82 0.89 -8.96
C ALA A 11 4.86 -0.08 -8.39
N VAL A 12 6.09 0.40 -8.13
CA VAL A 12 7.17 -0.42 -7.54
C VAL A 12 6.83 -0.84 -6.11
N LYS A 13 6.26 0.07 -5.30
CA LYS A 13 5.82 -0.25 -3.93
C LYS A 13 4.70 -1.28 -3.92
N LEU A 14 3.71 -1.13 -4.79
CA LEU A 14 2.60 -2.06 -4.91
C LEU A 14 3.08 -3.45 -5.38
N ALA A 15 3.98 -3.50 -6.37
CA ALA A 15 4.59 -4.74 -6.85
C ALA A 15 5.35 -5.49 -5.74
N LYS A 16 6.13 -4.76 -4.93
CA LYS A 16 6.86 -5.31 -3.78
C LYS A 16 5.91 -5.81 -2.70
N HIS A 17 4.88 -5.02 -2.35
CA HIS A 17 3.91 -5.36 -1.31
C HIS A 17 3.10 -6.61 -1.68
N LEU A 18 2.68 -6.72 -2.94
CA LEU A 18 1.94 -7.89 -3.42
C LEU A 18 2.84 -9.08 -3.80
N ASN A 19 4.16 -8.88 -3.81
CA ASN A 19 5.13 -9.85 -4.32
C ASN A 19 4.83 -10.29 -5.77
N VAL A 20 4.35 -9.36 -6.60
CA VAL A 20 3.97 -9.59 -8.00
C VAL A 20 4.96 -8.86 -8.92
N PRO A 21 5.39 -9.46 -10.04
CA PRO A 21 6.30 -8.79 -10.98
C PRO A 21 5.67 -7.53 -11.60
N LEU A 22 6.51 -6.51 -11.81
CA LEU A 22 6.09 -5.20 -12.34
C LEU A 22 5.49 -5.31 -13.74
N GLU A 23 5.96 -6.25 -14.56
CA GLU A 23 5.41 -6.51 -15.89
C GLU A 23 3.93 -6.90 -15.80
N HIS A 24 3.59 -7.79 -14.88
CA HIS A 24 2.21 -8.20 -14.64
C HIS A 24 1.36 -7.05 -14.11
N LEU A 25 1.96 -6.13 -13.34
CA LEU A 25 1.30 -4.93 -12.85
C LEU A 25 0.94 -3.96 -13.99
N MET A 26 1.80 -3.82 -14.99
CA MET A 26 1.58 -2.94 -16.15
C MET A 26 0.47 -3.44 -17.08
N HIS A 27 0.26 -4.76 -17.12
CA HIS A 27 -0.83 -5.39 -17.87
C HIS A 27 -2.13 -5.49 -17.07
N MET A 28 -2.09 -5.14 -15.78
CA MET A 28 -3.21 -5.32 -14.88
C MET A 28 -4.32 -4.28 -15.16
N PRO A 29 -5.60 -4.69 -15.16
CA PRO A 29 -6.70 -3.76 -15.35
C PRO A 29 -6.83 -2.76 -14.20
N GLN A 30 -7.23 -1.54 -14.54
CA GLN A 30 -7.22 -0.38 -13.64
C GLN A 30 -8.02 -0.58 -12.34
N HIS A 31 -9.16 -1.28 -12.40
CA HIS A 31 -9.99 -1.51 -11.21
C HIS A 31 -9.33 -2.47 -10.21
N ILE A 32 -8.53 -3.43 -10.69
CA ILE A 32 -7.76 -4.34 -9.80
C ILE A 32 -6.67 -3.54 -9.10
N LEU A 33 -5.95 -2.67 -9.82
CA LEU A 33 -4.94 -1.79 -9.21
C LEU A 33 -5.53 -0.93 -8.08
N MET A 34 -6.75 -0.42 -8.26
CA MET A 34 -7.45 0.34 -7.22
C MET A 34 -7.81 -0.51 -6.00
N GLN A 35 -8.27 -1.75 -6.21
CA GLN A 35 -8.54 -2.68 -5.11
C GLN A 35 -7.25 -2.98 -4.33
N LYS A 36 -6.15 -3.27 -5.04
CA LYS A 36 -4.85 -3.56 -4.42
C LYS A 36 -4.27 -2.37 -3.66
N LEU A 37 -4.46 -1.17 -4.18
CA LEU A 37 -4.04 0.06 -3.50
C LEU A 37 -4.87 0.31 -2.23
N ALA A 38 -6.18 0.00 -2.26
CA ALA A 38 -7.02 0.04 -1.07
C ALA A 38 -6.66 -1.03 -0.03
N GLU A 39 -6.27 -2.24 -0.45
CA GLU A 39 -5.74 -3.28 0.44
C GLU A 39 -4.44 -2.84 1.12
N MET A 40 -3.52 -2.25 0.35
CA MET A 40 -2.24 -1.73 0.88
C MET A 40 -2.46 -0.60 1.88
N ALA A 41 -3.32 0.37 1.57
CA ALA A 41 -3.63 1.48 2.47
C ALA A 41 -4.28 1.01 3.79
N LYS A 42 -5.15 -0.02 3.74
CA LYS A 42 -5.72 -0.64 4.94
C LYS A 42 -4.66 -1.35 5.78
N ALA A 43 -3.72 -2.06 5.15
CA ALA A 43 -2.63 -2.73 5.83
C ALA A 43 -1.69 -1.72 6.52
N GLU A 44 -1.34 -0.61 5.86
CA GLU A 44 -0.55 0.47 6.45
C GLU A 44 -1.27 1.12 7.66
N GLN A 45 -2.58 1.36 7.56
CA GLN A 45 -3.35 1.92 8.66
C GLN A 45 -3.44 0.98 9.87
N ALA A 46 -3.52 -0.34 9.64
CA ALA A 46 -3.52 -1.34 10.70
C ALA A 46 -2.15 -1.44 11.39
N ALA A 47 -1.06 -1.43 10.62
CA ALA A 47 0.31 -1.43 11.16
C ALA A 47 0.58 -0.19 12.01
N MET A 48 0.16 1.00 11.54
CA MET A 48 0.39 2.26 12.24
C MET A 48 -0.46 2.41 13.52
N GLN A 49 -1.59 1.70 13.63
CA GLN A 49 -2.38 1.63 14.86
C GLN A 49 -1.78 0.68 15.91
N ALA A 50 -1.05 -0.36 15.49
CA ALA A 50 -0.36 -1.26 16.40
C ALA A 50 0.82 -0.57 17.10
N GLU A 51 1.65 0.19 16.36
CA GLU A 51 2.80 0.90 16.96
C GLU A 51 2.39 2.02 17.93
N LYS A 52 1.26 2.70 17.68
CA LYS A 52 0.82 3.80 18.57
C LYS A 52 0.34 3.32 19.95
N ASN A 53 0.05 2.04 20.11
CA ASN A 53 -0.42 1.48 21.36
C ASN A 53 0.72 1.03 22.30
N GLU A 54 1.95 0.94 21.80
CA GLU A 54 3.12 0.49 22.59
C GLU A 54 3.90 1.66 23.21
N ASP A 55 3.87 2.85 22.60
CA ASP A 55 4.57 4.04 23.11
C ASP A 55 3.85 4.72 24.29
N GLY A 56 2.52 4.57 24.39
CA GLY A 56 1.72 5.15 25.48
C GLY A 56 1.90 4.49 26.86
N ALA A 57 2.64 3.40 26.96
CA ALA A 57 2.84 2.64 28.20
C ALA A 57 4.13 3.01 28.97
N ARG A 58 5.00 3.88 28.41
CA ARG A 58 6.34 4.13 28.97
C ARG A 58 6.53 5.50 29.64
N GLU A 59 5.51 6.35 29.67
CA GLU A 59 5.56 7.69 30.33
C GLU A 59 4.94 7.73 31.74
N LYS A 60 4.70 6.58 32.39
CA LYS A 60 4.27 6.53 33.80
C LYS A 60 5.09 5.53 34.61
N GLU A 61 6.35 5.87 34.89
CA GLU A 61 7.08 5.36 36.06
C GLU A 61 7.75 6.53 36.79
#